data_AF-A0A932NER4-F1
#
_entry.id   AF-A0A932NER4-F1
#
_cell.length_a   1.000
_cell.length_b   1.000
_cell.length_c   1.000
_cell.angle_alpha   90.00
_cell.angle_beta   90.00
_cell.angle_gamma   90.00
#
_symmetry.space_group_name_H-M   'P 1'
#
loop_
_entity.id
_entity.type
_entity.pdbx_description
1 polymer ?
#
loop_
_entity_poly.entity_id
_entity_poly.type
_entity_poly.pdbx_seq_one_letter_code
_entity_poly.pdbx_strand_id
1 'polypeptide(L)'
;MSNTATNIPAVYPGGSPGQIQYNNSGSFGSVSGTTSDGTNITGMSIKSSFDLKGSASGAITINGGSAITNHSLILPSTIGTAGQVLGISNAGTGQLQWVDSQSPGLTGSLHTSSPNNTVNASRIIASGGTTNQDLVLSPKGVGAFQLQLPDGNYTGGNKRGVYAIDLQLQRSQSNQVASGGASFVVGHSNTSSNSYSIAMGYGNISSAVNSISIGELNTASASDSIAMGYKNNSNSSCSIALGCQSKTSLWGQLTLQGDNYNGAGKFQQFLINTSGVTSNSTSQELFLDGNSLRLIVSINTTYLFKILLLGHGTDNADVACYEFSGAISNRAGTTAIVGTVSKNIIVETDSTWDADVTADDTNDALVVTVTGASGKNIYWEAAHWVAQVSS
;
A
#
# COMPACT_ATOMS: atom_id res chain seq x y z
N MET A 1 -31.05 -71.76 -68.76
CA MET A 1 -31.46 -70.41 -68.30
C MET A 1 -32.08 -70.58 -66.92
N SER A 2 -31.24 -70.70 -65.90
CA SER A 2 -30.71 -69.59 -65.08
C SER A 2 -31.75 -69.09 -64.07
N ASN A 3 -31.48 -69.42 -62.79
CA ASN A 3 -31.52 -68.55 -61.61
C ASN A 3 -32.31 -67.25 -61.79
N THR A 4 -33.28 -66.91 -60.93
CA THR A 4 -33.05 -66.74 -59.49
C THR A 4 -34.37 -66.82 -58.72
N ALA A 5 -34.42 -67.65 -57.69
CA ALA A 5 -35.29 -67.38 -56.55
C ALA A 5 -34.70 -66.16 -55.81
N THR A 6 -35.28 -64.98 -56.04
CA THR A 6 -35.09 -63.81 -55.19
C THR A 6 -36.09 -63.86 -54.05
N ASN A 7 -35.86 -64.75 -53.09
CA ASN A 7 -36.04 -64.42 -51.68
C ASN A 7 -34.74 -63.67 -51.34
N ILE A 8 -34.70 -62.41 -50.94
CA ILE A 8 -35.39 -61.82 -49.79
C ILE A 8 -35.44 -60.29 -50.04
N PRO A 9 -36.61 -59.64 -50.04
CA PRO A 9 -36.71 -58.29 -49.51
C PRO A 9 -36.77 -58.45 -48.00
N ALA A 10 -35.86 -57.75 -47.32
CA ALA A 10 -35.66 -57.72 -45.88
C ALA A 10 -36.95 -58.00 -45.11
N VAL A 11 -36.86 -58.84 -44.06
CA VAL A 11 -37.82 -58.81 -42.96
C VAL A 11 -37.94 -57.34 -42.57
N TYR A 12 -38.94 -56.65 -43.10
CA TYR A 12 -39.36 -55.35 -42.63
C TYR A 12 -39.72 -55.65 -41.18
N PRO A 13 -38.90 -55.21 -40.22
CA PRO A 13 -39.17 -55.55 -38.83
C PRO A 13 -40.54 -54.98 -38.52
N GLY A 14 -41.41 -55.86 -38.00
CA GLY A 14 -42.87 -55.73 -38.01
C GLY A 14 -43.40 -54.63 -37.09
N GLY A 15 -43.05 -53.38 -37.36
CA GLY A 15 -43.51 -52.21 -36.65
C GLY A 15 -44.12 -51.18 -37.60
N SER A 16 -45.15 -50.48 -37.12
CA SER A 16 -45.82 -49.41 -37.86
C SER A 16 -44.82 -48.29 -38.21
N PRO A 17 -45.03 -47.55 -39.32
CA PRO A 17 -44.21 -46.39 -39.67
C PRO A 17 -44.07 -45.43 -38.48
N GLY A 18 -42.81 -45.15 -38.09
CA GLY A 18 -42.46 -44.30 -36.94
C GLY A 18 -41.86 -45.04 -35.74
N GLN A 19 -41.82 -46.39 -35.73
CA GLN A 19 -41.14 -47.17 -34.69
C GLN A 19 -39.67 -47.45 -35.05
N ILE A 20 -38.77 -47.41 -34.05
CA ILE A 20 -37.36 -47.80 -34.23
C ILE A 20 -37.27 -49.32 -34.38
N GLN A 21 -36.60 -49.75 -35.44
CA GLN A 21 -36.63 -51.11 -35.95
C GLN A 21 -35.46 -51.98 -35.43
N TYR A 22 -35.74 -53.12 -34.82
CA TYR A 22 -34.77 -54.16 -34.43
C TYR A 22 -35.13 -55.51 -35.05
N ASN A 23 -34.14 -56.37 -35.25
CA ASN A 23 -34.38 -57.76 -35.69
C ASN A 23 -34.72 -58.68 -34.50
N ASN A 24 -35.13 -59.93 -34.78
CA ASN A 24 -35.48 -60.93 -33.74
C ASN A 24 -34.34 -61.28 -32.75
N SER A 25 -33.13 -60.80 -32.99
CA SER A 25 -31.98 -60.94 -32.09
C SER A 25 -31.65 -59.65 -31.30
N GLY A 26 -32.51 -58.62 -31.34
CA GLY A 26 -32.33 -57.36 -30.61
C GLY A 26 -31.28 -56.42 -31.21
N SER A 27 -30.83 -56.65 -32.44
CA SER A 27 -29.79 -55.86 -33.11
C SER A 27 -30.42 -54.72 -33.92
N PHE A 28 -29.89 -53.51 -33.80
CA PHE A 28 -30.34 -52.36 -34.60
C PHE A 28 -29.79 -52.46 -36.02
N GLY A 29 -30.67 -52.36 -37.02
CA GLY A 29 -30.25 -52.36 -38.42
C GLY A 29 -29.38 -51.15 -38.72
N SER A 30 -28.15 -51.38 -39.17
CA SER A 30 -27.18 -50.38 -39.68
C SER A 30 -26.21 -49.72 -38.68
N VAL A 31 -26.22 -50.09 -37.39
CA VAL A 31 -25.21 -49.61 -36.41
C VAL A 31 -24.44 -50.80 -35.84
N SER A 32 -23.23 -51.04 -36.36
CA SER A 32 -22.40 -52.19 -35.98
C SER A 32 -22.01 -52.15 -34.50
N GLY A 33 -22.24 -53.26 -33.78
CA GLY A 33 -21.90 -53.42 -32.36
C GLY A 33 -22.95 -52.94 -31.36
N THR A 34 -24.07 -52.35 -31.83
CA THR A 34 -25.14 -51.87 -30.95
C THR A 34 -26.23 -52.92 -30.77
N THR A 35 -26.50 -53.30 -29.52
CA THR A 35 -27.53 -54.31 -29.17
C THR A 35 -28.50 -53.75 -28.12
N SER A 36 -29.76 -54.18 -28.16
CA SER A 36 -30.76 -53.92 -27.13
C SER A 36 -31.23 -55.23 -26.51
N ASP A 37 -31.30 -55.29 -25.18
CA ASP A 37 -31.92 -56.42 -24.44
C ASP A 37 -33.39 -56.14 -24.07
N GLY A 38 -33.98 -55.09 -24.63
CA GLY A 38 -35.32 -54.60 -24.30
C GLY A 38 -35.37 -53.67 -23.08
N THR A 39 -34.28 -53.54 -22.32
CA THR A 39 -34.15 -52.64 -21.16
C THR A 39 -33.01 -51.64 -21.33
N ASN A 40 -31.88 -52.06 -21.90
CA ASN A 40 -30.67 -51.28 -22.12
C ASN A 40 -30.23 -51.38 -23.57
N ILE A 41 -29.62 -50.30 -24.08
CA ILE A 41 -28.91 -50.30 -25.37
C ILE A 41 -27.42 -50.24 -25.07
N THR A 42 -26.65 -51.21 -25.56
CA THR A 42 -25.19 -51.32 -25.36
C THR A 42 -24.45 -51.20 -26.69
N GLY A 43 -23.23 -50.66 -26.67
CA GLY A 43 -22.37 -50.57 -27.87
C GLY A 43 -22.81 -49.54 -28.92
N MET A 44 -23.58 -48.52 -28.54
CA MET A 44 -24.00 -47.44 -29.45
C MET A 44 -22.90 -46.39 -29.64
N SER A 45 -22.45 -46.22 -30.89
CA SER A 45 -21.46 -45.19 -31.27
C SER A 45 -22.16 -44.05 -32.01
N ILE A 46 -22.36 -42.92 -31.33
CA ILE A 46 -23.04 -41.74 -31.88
C ILE A 46 -21.99 -40.81 -32.50
N LYS A 47 -21.97 -40.69 -33.83
CA LYS A 47 -20.91 -39.97 -34.58
C LYS A 47 -21.14 -38.46 -34.77
N SER A 48 -22.33 -37.92 -34.46
CA SER A 48 -22.63 -36.48 -34.68
C SER A 48 -23.43 -35.81 -33.56
N SER A 49 -24.67 -36.23 -33.28
CA SER A 49 -25.48 -35.69 -32.17
C SER A 49 -26.55 -36.67 -31.68
N PHE A 50 -26.93 -36.55 -30.40
CA PHE A 50 -28.05 -37.27 -29.78
C PHE A 50 -29.14 -36.25 -29.41
N ASP A 51 -30.27 -36.25 -30.14
CA ASP A 51 -31.36 -35.27 -30.02
C ASP A 51 -32.59 -35.94 -29.38
N LEU A 52 -33.02 -35.46 -28.21
CA LEU A 52 -34.19 -35.95 -27.48
C LEU A 52 -35.40 -35.05 -27.77
N LYS A 53 -36.26 -35.43 -28.74
CA LYS A 53 -37.48 -34.67 -29.05
C LYS A 53 -38.66 -35.14 -28.18
N GLY A 54 -39.02 -34.37 -27.16
CA GLY A 54 -40.18 -34.62 -26.30
C GLY A 54 -40.37 -33.56 -25.21
N SER A 55 -41.62 -33.20 -24.94
CA SER A 55 -42.05 -32.00 -24.21
C SER A 55 -41.69 -31.96 -22.72
N ALA A 56 -41.26 -30.78 -22.27
CA ALA A 56 -41.18 -30.27 -20.90
C ALA A 56 -40.10 -30.81 -19.92
N SER A 57 -39.44 -31.95 -20.13
CA SER A 57 -38.13 -32.28 -19.53
C SER A 57 -37.64 -33.65 -20.01
N GLY A 58 -36.37 -33.76 -20.37
CA GLY A 58 -35.73 -35.03 -20.77
C GLY A 58 -34.49 -35.28 -19.92
N ALA A 59 -34.34 -36.49 -19.38
CA ALA A 59 -33.14 -36.91 -18.67
C ALA A 59 -32.23 -37.69 -19.62
N ILE A 60 -30.93 -37.35 -19.66
CA ILE A 60 -29.90 -38.19 -20.27
C ILE A 60 -29.34 -39.06 -19.14
N THR A 61 -29.57 -40.37 -19.20
CA THR A 61 -29.03 -41.33 -18.23
C THR A 61 -27.77 -41.97 -18.82
N ILE A 62 -26.61 -41.74 -18.21
CA ILE A 62 -25.35 -42.41 -18.58
C ILE A 62 -25.08 -43.49 -17.52
N ASN A 63 -25.37 -44.74 -17.86
CA ASN A 63 -25.10 -45.87 -16.96
C ASN A 63 -23.61 -46.25 -17.05
N GLY A 64 -22.87 -46.07 -15.94
CA GLY A 64 -21.52 -46.59 -15.80
C GLY A 64 -21.54 -48.04 -15.31
N GLY A 65 -20.69 -48.91 -15.86
CA GLY A 65 -20.66 -50.33 -15.49
C GLY A 65 -20.26 -50.55 -14.03
N SER A 66 -21.11 -51.26 -13.27
CA SER A 66 -20.99 -51.92 -11.93
C SER A 66 -20.12 -51.36 -10.80
N ALA A 67 -19.43 -50.23 -10.96
CA ALA A 67 -18.72 -49.52 -9.90
C ALA A 67 -19.08 -48.01 -9.88
N ILE A 68 -20.10 -47.60 -10.62
CA ILE A 68 -20.55 -46.21 -10.71
C ILE A 68 -22.00 -46.13 -10.23
N THR A 69 -22.25 -45.36 -9.17
CA THR A 69 -23.60 -44.97 -8.74
C THR A 69 -24.31 -44.26 -9.89
N ASN A 70 -25.50 -44.72 -10.27
CA ASN A 70 -26.31 -44.06 -11.31
C ASN A 70 -26.60 -42.62 -10.88
N HIS A 71 -26.13 -41.64 -11.65
CA HIS A 71 -26.48 -40.24 -11.49
C HIS A 71 -27.46 -39.85 -12.61
N SER A 72 -28.73 -39.62 -12.25
CA SER A 72 -29.72 -39.05 -13.17
C SER A 72 -29.62 -37.53 -13.11
N LEU A 73 -29.42 -36.86 -14.24
CA LEU A 73 -29.51 -35.40 -14.32
C LEU A 73 -30.71 -34.99 -15.17
N ILE A 74 -31.62 -34.21 -14.59
CA ILE A 74 -32.83 -33.71 -15.27
C ILE A 74 -32.55 -32.29 -15.75
N LEU A 75 -32.47 -32.08 -17.06
CA LEU A 75 -32.19 -30.76 -17.64
C LEU A 75 -33.41 -29.82 -17.54
N PRO A 76 -33.21 -28.50 -17.43
CA PRO A 76 -34.30 -27.54 -17.47
C PRO A 76 -35.06 -27.60 -18.80
N SER A 77 -36.36 -27.31 -18.77
CA SER A 77 -37.22 -27.32 -19.96
C SER A 77 -36.98 -26.14 -20.91
N THR A 78 -36.20 -25.15 -20.48
CA THR A 78 -35.82 -23.96 -21.24
C THR A 78 -34.31 -23.94 -21.47
N ILE A 79 -33.87 -23.26 -22.53
CA ILE A 79 -32.46 -22.89 -22.69
C ILE A 79 -32.14 -21.69 -21.78
N GLY A 80 -30.92 -21.67 -21.24
CA GLY A 80 -30.46 -20.57 -20.37
C GLY A 80 -30.23 -19.28 -21.16
N THR A 81 -30.25 -18.16 -20.46
CA THR A 81 -29.84 -16.86 -21.02
C THR A 81 -28.35 -16.61 -20.79
N ALA A 82 -27.78 -15.60 -21.48
CA ALA A 82 -26.37 -15.23 -21.31
C ALA A 82 -26.07 -14.87 -19.83
N GLY A 83 -25.03 -15.48 -19.26
CA GLY A 83 -24.64 -15.30 -17.86
C GLY A 83 -25.18 -16.37 -16.89
N GLN A 84 -26.05 -17.27 -17.37
CA GLN A 84 -26.52 -18.40 -16.58
C GLN A 84 -25.64 -19.65 -16.75
N VAL A 85 -25.58 -20.47 -15.70
CA VAL A 85 -24.96 -21.79 -15.66
C VAL A 85 -25.95 -22.83 -15.15
N LEU A 86 -25.75 -24.11 -15.47
CA LEU A 86 -26.55 -25.19 -14.90
C LEU A 86 -26.12 -25.43 -13.45
N GLY A 87 -27.02 -25.13 -12.51
CA GLY A 87 -26.88 -25.49 -11.10
C GLY A 87 -27.79 -26.65 -10.71
N ILE A 88 -27.46 -27.39 -9.65
CA ILE A 88 -28.33 -28.43 -9.10
C ILE A 88 -29.42 -27.76 -8.26
N SER A 89 -30.69 -27.91 -8.64
CA SER A 89 -31.84 -27.44 -7.86
C SER A 89 -32.31 -28.46 -6.83
N ASN A 90 -32.10 -29.75 -7.11
CA ASN A 90 -32.41 -30.83 -6.18
C ASN A 90 -31.43 -31.99 -6.37
N ALA A 91 -30.51 -32.17 -5.42
CA ALA A 91 -29.51 -33.24 -5.46
C ALA A 91 -30.12 -34.64 -5.30
N GLY A 92 -31.29 -34.77 -4.66
CA GLY A 92 -31.97 -36.04 -4.44
C GLY A 92 -32.62 -36.63 -5.71
N THR A 93 -33.02 -35.77 -6.65
CA THR A 93 -33.59 -36.17 -7.95
C THR A 93 -32.65 -35.88 -9.12
N GLY A 94 -31.54 -35.19 -8.86
CA GLY A 94 -30.59 -34.70 -9.85
C GLY A 94 -31.16 -33.63 -10.79
N GLN A 95 -32.16 -32.87 -10.33
CA GLN A 95 -32.74 -31.80 -11.11
C GLN A 95 -31.78 -30.63 -11.25
N LEU A 96 -31.59 -30.16 -12.48
CA LEU A 96 -30.80 -28.99 -12.83
C LEU A 96 -31.72 -27.78 -13.09
N GLN A 97 -31.20 -26.58 -12.85
CA GLN A 97 -31.85 -25.31 -13.16
C GLN A 97 -30.82 -24.32 -13.71
N TRP A 98 -31.24 -23.39 -14.55
CA TRP A 98 -30.40 -22.26 -14.92
C TRP A 98 -30.33 -21.29 -13.75
N VAL A 99 -29.13 -21.09 -13.22
CA VAL A 99 -28.85 -20.10 -12.18
C VAL A 99 -27.93 -19.04 -12.76
N ASP A 100 -28.07 -17.80 -12.33
CA ASP A 100 -27.07 -16.78 -12.62
C ASP A 100 -25.72 -17.23 -12.07
N SER A 101 -24.66 -17.03 -12.85
CA SER A 101 -23.29 -17.26 -12.40
C SER A 101 -22.89 -16.23 -11.34
N GLN A 102 -23.40 -16.38 -10.12
CA GLN A 102 -23.10 -15.49 -9.00
C GLN A 102 -22.01 -16.10 -8.13
N SER A 103 -21.02 -15.28 -7.75
CA SER A 103 -20.12 -15.64 -6.65
C SER A 103 -20.92 -15.55 -5.36
N PRO A 104 -21.12 -16.66 -4.61
CA PRO A 104 -21.85 -16.61 -3.35
C PRO A 104 -21.24 -15.56 -2.43
N GLY A 105 -22.09 -14.71 -1.84
CA GLY A 105 -21.64 -13.65 -0.96
C GLY A 105 -21.37 -12.29 -1.62
N LEU A 106 -21.50 -12.16 -2.95
CA LEU A 106 -21.28 -10.90 -3.68
C LEU A 106 -22.43 -10.58 -4.64
N THR A 107 -22.78 -9.30 -4.73
CA THR A 107 -23.68 -8.79 -5.77
C THR A 107 -23.03 -7.58 -6.45
N GLY A 108 -22.94 -7.65 -7.78
CA GLY A 108 -22.51 -6.54 -8.62
C GLY A 108 -23.67 -5.64 -9.03
N SER A 109 -23.41 -4.34 -9.21
CA SER A 109 -24.36 -3.42 -9.87
C SER A 109 -23.65 -2.46 -10.81
N LEU A 110 -24.32 -2.06 -11.91
CA LEU A 110 -23.84 -1.07 -12.86
C LEU A 110 -24.79 0.14 -12.86
N HIS A 111 -24.23 1.31 -12.56
CA HIS A 111 -24.96 2.58 -12.56
C HIS A 111 -24.59 3.38 -13.81
N THR A 112 -25.57 3.60 -14.69
CA THR A 112 -25.41 4.33 -15.97
C THR A 112 -26.30 5.59 -16.05
N SER A 113 -27.18 5.80 -15.07
CA SER A 113 -27.94 7.04 -14.96
C SER A 113 -27.08 8.16 -14.36
N SER A 114 -27.45 9.43 -14.63
CA SER A 114 -26.81 10.60 -14.03
C SER A 114 -26.68 10.46 -12.50
N PRO A 115 -25.53 10.78 -11.89
CA PRO A 115 -24.34 11.45 -12.47
C PRO A 115 -23.32 10.53 -13.18
N ASN A 116 -23.60 9.23 -13.31
CA ASN A 116 -22.68 8.22 -13.87
C ASN A 116 -22.92 7.93 -15.36
N ASN A 117 -23.60 8.82 -16.10
CA ASN A 117 -23.96 8.60 -17.51
C ASN A 117 -22.82 8.91 -18.51
N THR A 118 -21.73 9.53 -18.04
CA THR A 118 -20.49 9.72 -18.82
C THR A 118 -19.42 8.72 -18.40
N VAL A 119 -19.25 8.51 -17.09
CA VAL A 119 -18.38 7.49 -16.52
C VAL A 119 -19.26 6.57 -15.69
N ASN A 120 -19.62 5.42 -16.26
CA ASN A 120 -20.47 4.43 -15.59
C ASN A 120 -19.78 3.92 -14.32
N ALA A 121 -20.54 3.73 -13.24
CA ALA A 121 -20.02 3.25 -11.96
C ALA A 121 -20.43 1.79 -11.71
N SER A 122 -19.45 0.89 -11.64
CA SER A 122 -19.67 -0.49 -11.19
C SER A 122 -19.43 -0.59 -9.69
N ARG A 123 -20.26 -1.37 -8.99
CA ARG A 123 -20.12 -1.64 -7.56
C ARG A 123 -20.05 -3.14 -7.31
N ILE A 124 -19.22 -3.56 -6.37
CA ILE A 124 -19.22 -4.89 -5.77
C ILE A 124 -19.66 -4.73 -4.32
N ILE A 125 -20.62 -5.53 -3.88
CA ILE A 125 -21.21 -5.45 -2.54
C ILE A 125 -21.19 -6.84 -1.94
N ALA A 126 -20.81 -6.97 -0.66
CA ALA A 126 -21.09 -8.19 0.08
C ALA A 126 -22.62 -8.40 0.19
N SER A 127 -23.11 -9.62 -0.09
CA SER A 127 -24.55 -9.96 -0.08
C SER A 127 -24.81 -11.34 0.55
N GLY A 128 -26.07 -11.65 0.89
CA GLY A 128 -26.47 -12.99 1.37
C GLY A 128 -26.23 -13.31 2.86
N GLY A 129 -25.55 -12.46 3.62
CA GLY A 129 -25.34 -12.61 5.07
C GLY A 129 -26.50 -12.10 5.95
N THR A 130 -26.19 -11.85 7.23
CA THR A 130 -27.11 -11.21 8.18
C THR A 130 -27.26 -9.71 7.89
N THR A 131 -27.87 -8.94 8.82
CA THR A 131 -27.97 -7.48 8.71
C THR A 131 -26.61 -6.80 8.45
N ASN A 132 -25.53 -7.30 9.04
CA ASN A 132 -24.18 -6.76 8.86
C ASN A 132 -23.24 -7.84 8.33
N GLN A 133 -22.35 -7.46 7.40
CA GLN A 133 -21.29 -8.31 6.86
C GLN A 133 -20.19 -7.45 6.24
N ASP A 134 -18.96 -7.95 6.27
CA ASP A 134 -17.78 -7.26 5.71
C ASP A 134 -17.48 -7.75 4.28
N LEU A 135 -16.95 -6.85 3.43
CA LEU A 135 -16.28 -7.22 2.19
C LEU A 135 -14.78 -7.28 2.41
N VAL A 136 -14.19 -8.47 2.33
CA VAL A 136 -12.75 -8.66 2.50
C VAL A 136 -12.07 -8.85 1.14
N LEU A 137 -11.16 -7.94 0.80
CA LEU A 137 -10.29 -8.02 -0.38
C LEU A 137 -8.84 -8.27 0.06
N SER A 138 -8.39 -9.53 -0.02
CA SER A 138 -7.08 -9.94 0.51
C SER A 138 -6.11 -10.35 -0.59
N PRO A 139 -4.92 -9.72 -0.68
CA PRO A 139 -3.81 -10.28 -1.44
C PRO A 139 -3.41 -11.66 -0.90
N LYS A 140 -2.90 -12.54 -1.78
CA LYS A 140 -2.36 -13.84 -1.35
C LYS A 140 -0.96 -13.67 -0.74
N GLY A 141 -0.74 -14.19 0.47
CA GLY A 141 0.56 -14.16 1.13
C GLY A 141 1.08 -12.73 1.33
N VAL A 142 2.27 -12.43 0.81
CA VAL A 142 2.95 -11.14 0.97
C VAL A 142 2.61 -10.09 -0.09
N GLY A 143 1.50 -10.29 -0.82
CA GLY A 143 1.09 -9.46 -1.95
C GLY A 143 0.70 -8.03 -1.57
N ALA A 144 0.85 -7.11 -2.52
CA ALA A 144 0.43 -5.71 -2.40
C ALA A 144 -1.06 -5.53 -2.76
N PHE A 145 -1.69 -4.48 -2.21
CA PHE A 145 -2.96 -3.95 -2.70
C PHE A 145 -2.69 -2.84 -3.73
N GLN A 146 -3.26 -2.94 -4.92
CA GLN A 146 -2.93 -2.05 -6.04
C GLN A 146 -4.11 -1.87 -7.00
N LEU A 147 -4.25 -0.68 -7.58
CA LEU A 147 -5.33 -0.37 -8.52
C LEU A 147 -4.98 -0.63 -10.00
N GLN A 148 -3.70 -0.83 -10.32
CA GLN A 148 -3.20 -1.11 -11.68
C GLN A 148 -2.25 -2.30 -11.69
N LEU A 149 -2.23 -3.06 -12.78
CA LEU A 149 -1.27 -4.14 -12.98
C LEU A 149 0.12 -3.56 -13.31
N PRO A 150 1.19 -3.91 -12.58
CA PRO A 150 2.54 -3.48 -12.93
C PRO A 150 2.96 -4.00 -14.30
N ASP A 151 3.47 -3.10 -15.14
CA ASP A 151 3.90 -3.38 -16.51
C ASP A 151 5.32 -2.89 -16.82
N GLY A 152 6.02 -2.32 -15.83
CA GLY A 152 7.35 -1.73 -15.98
C GLY A 152 7.38 -0.40 -16.74
N ASN A 153 6.24 0.10 -17.21
CA ASN A 153 6.08 1.37 -17.93
C ASN A 153 5.38 2.40 -17.03
N TYR A 154 5.15 3.62 -17.52
CA TYR A 154 4.40 4.62 -16.75
C TYR A 154 2.90 4.27 -16.62
N THR A 155 2.32 3.43 -17.48
CA THR A 155 0.90 3.07 -17.39
C THR A 155 0.58 2.20 -16.18
N GLY A 156 1.34 1.14 -15.93
CA GLY A 156 1.15 0.22 -14.80
C GLY A 156 2.15 0.40 -13.67
N GLY A 157 3.32 0.98 -13.96
CA GLY A 157 4.40 1.19 -13.00
C GLY A 157 5.25 -0.07 -12.76
N ASN A 158 6.27 0.11 -11.93
CA ASN A 158 7.09 -0.98 -11.42
C ASN A 158 6.30 -1.85 -10.44
N LYS A 159 6.82 -3.06 -10.18
CA LYS A 159 6.25 -3.97 -9.19
C LYS A 159 6.24 -3.31 -7.80
N ARG A 160 5.07 -3.33 -7.15
CA ARG A 160 4.89 -2.86 -5.77
C ARG A 160 5.64 -3.74 -4.79
N GLY A 161 6.05 -3.14 -3.67
CA GLY A 161 6.73 -3.84 -2.58
C GLY A 161 5.84 -4.85 -1.87
N VAL A 162 6.47 -5.71 -1.06
CA VAL A 162 5.78 -6.66 -0.18
C VAL A 162 4.82 -5.90 0.76
N TYR A 163 3.57 -6.33 0.89
CA TYR A 163 2.51 -5.67 1.68
C TYR A 163 2.24 -4.19 1.36
N ALA A 164 2.74 -3.67 0.23
CA ALA A 164 2.55 -2.27 -0.12
C ALA A 164 1.10 -1.95 -0.51
N ILE A 165 0.73 -0.68 -0.39
CA ILE A 165 -0.56 -0.14 -0.83
C ILE A 165 -0.31 0.98 -1.84
N ASP A 166 -0.79 0.78 -3.06
CA ASP A 166 -0.63 1.74 -4.16
C ASP A 166 -1.99 2.08 -4.77
N LEU A 167 -2.47 3.28 -4.44
CA LEU A 167 -3.78 3.79 -4.84
C LEU A 167 -3.69 4.86 -5.94
N GLN A 168 -2.53 5.03 -6.58
CA GLN A 168 -2.40 5.99 -7.68
C GLN A 168 -2.65 5.35 -9.04
N LEU A 169 -3.39 6.06 -9.89
CA LEU A 169 -3.72 5.64 -11.25
C LEU A 169 -2.89 6.36 -12.33
N GLN A 170 -2.19 7.42 -11.95
CA GLN A 170 -1.45 8.28 -12.87
C GLN A 170 -0.04 8.54 -12.36
N ARG A 171 0.90 8.48 -13.30
CA ARG A 171 2.33 8.70 -13.10
C ARG A 171 2.99 9.07 -14.44
N SER A 172 4.17 9.70 -14.37
CA SER A 172 5.00 10.07 -15.53
C SER A 172 6.25 9.19 -15.68
N GLN A 173 6.57 8.39 -14.66
CA GLN A 173 7.70 7.46 -14.65
C GLN A 173 7.28 6.14 -14.00
N SER A 174 7.92 5.03 -14.38
CA SER A 174 7.55 3.69 -13.88
C SER A 174 7.90 3.48 -12.40
N ASN A 175 8.90 4.19 -11.87
CA ASN A 175 9.31 4.12 -10.46
C ASN A 175 8.41 4.89 -9.49
N GLN A 176 7.48 5.71 -9.99
CA GLN A 176 6.46 6.38 -9.18
C GLN A 176 5.40 5.36 -8.76
N VAL A 177 5.71 4.60 -7.71
CA VAL A 177 4.89 3.56 -7.09
C VAL A 177 5.27 3.37 -5.61
N ALA A 178 4.47 2.60 -4.87
CA ALA A 178 4.82 2.06 -3.55
C ALA A 178 5.75 0.83 -3.69
N SER A 179 7.03 1.05 -4.00
CA SER A 179 8.01 -0.02 -4.23
C SER A 179 8.69 -0.54 -2.96
N GLY A 180 8.67 0.24 -1.87
CA GLY A 180 9.17 -0.20 -0.58
C GLY A 180 8.26 -1.22 0.14
N GLY A 181 8.82 -2.03 1.04
CA GLY A 181 8.04 -2.97 1.84
C GLY A 181 7.07 -2.26 2.80
N ALA A 182 5.81 -2.67 2.83
CA ALA A 182 4.74 -2.03 3.60
C ALA A 182 4.63 -0.50 3.36
N SER A 183 5.04 -0.04 2.17
CA SER A 183 4.96 1.38 1.80
C SER A 183 3.56 1.76 1.32
N PHE A 184 3.23 3.05 1.41
CA PHE A 184 1.94 3.59 1.02
C PHE A 184 2.08 4.72 0.00
N VAL A 185 1.26 4.66 -1.06
CA VAL A 185 1.16 5.71 -2.08
C VAL A 185 -0.29 6.02 -2.45
N VAL A 186 -0.64 7.31 -2.50
CA VAL A 186 -1.93 7.79 -3.02
C VAL A 186 -1.76 9.13 -3.74
N GLY A 187 -2.54 9.36 -4.81
CA GLY A 187 -2.53 10.60 -5.59
C GLY A 187 -1.95 10.42 -6.99
N HIS A 188 -1.04 11.30 -7.40
CA HIS A 188 -0.46 11.35 -8.75
C HIS A 188 1.07 11.48 -8.70
N SER A 189 1.80 10.65 -9.44
CA SER A 189 3.27 10.73 -9.59
C SER A 189 4.08 10.63 -8.29
N ASN A 190 3.58 10.01 -7.24
CA ASN A 190 4.34 9.85 -6.00
C ASN A 190 5.25 8.62 -6.04
N THR A 191 6.34 8.65 -5.28
CA THR A 191 7.30 7.57 -5.11
C THR A 191 7.48 7.29 -3.63
N SER A 192 7.22 6.06 -3.20
CA SER A 192 7.53 5.59 -1.85
C SER A 192 8.40 4.34 -1.98
N SER A 193 9.72 4.51 -1.84
CA SER A 193 10.69 3.51 -2.32
C SER A 193 11.42 2.74 -1.23
N ASN A 194 11.08 2.95 0.04
CA ASN A 194 11.71 2.26 1.15
C ASN A 194 10.68 1.67 2.13
N SER A 195 11.16 0.87 3.08
CA SER A 195 10.26 0.21 4.02
C SER A 195 9.49 1.23 4.86
N TYR A 196 8.20 1.02 5.01
CA TYR A 196 7.28 1.84 5.80
C TYR A 196 7.16 3.31 5.37
N SER A 197 7.67 3.69 4.18
CA SER A 197 7.58 5.06 3.71
C SER A 197 6.18 5.40 3.17
N ILE A 198 5.79 6.68 3.23
CA ILE A 198 4.46 7.17 2.87
C ILE A 198 4.59 8.37 1.94
N ALA A 199 4.06 8.27 0.71
CA ALA A 199 4.02 9.40 -0.22
C ALA A 199 2.57 9.72 -0.68
N MET A 200 2.07 10.92 -0.39
CA MET A 200 0.67 11.29 -0.64
C MET A 200 0.53 12.65 -1.32
N GLY A 201 -0.23 12.72 -2.41
CA GLY A 201 -0.54 13.99 -3.11
C GLY A 201 0.01 14.01 -4.54
N TYR A 202 0.81 15.02 -4.91
CA TYR A 202 1.38 15.15 -6.25
C TYR A 202 2.91 15.16 -6.23
N GLY A 203 3.55 14.21 -6.91
CA GLY A 203 4.98 14.26 -7.19
C GLY A 203 5.90 14.14 -5.96
N ASN A 204 5.42 13.59 -4.85
CA ASN A 204 6.22 13.44 -3.63
C ASN A 204 7.18 12.24 -3.71
N ILE A 205 8.32 12.33 -3.03
CA ILE A 205 9.34 11.29 -2.95
C ILE A 205 9.62 11.00 -1.47
N SER A 206 9.36 9.78 -1.03
CA SER A 206 9.76 9.25 0.29
C SER A 206 10.70 8.08 0.06
N SER A 207 12.01 8.32 0.16
CA SER A 207 13.04 7.39 -0.31
C SER A 207 13.84 6.70 0.79
N ALA A 208 13.59 7.08 2.05
CA ALA A 208 14.23 6.48 3.21
C ALA A 208 13.23 5.69 4.07
N VAL A 209 13.77 4.82 4.94
CA VAL A 209 12.98 4.03 5.89
C VAL A 209 12.14 4.95 6.77
N ASN A 210 10.87 4.62 6.95
CA ASN A 210 9.90 5.39 7.75
C ASN A 210 9.68 6.85 7.30
N SER A 211 10.16 7.23 6.11
CA SER A 211 10.04 8.61 5.63
C SER A 211 8.63 8.92 5.15
N ILE A 212 8.18 10.17 5.34
CA ILE A 212 6.83 10.62 5.01
C ILE A 212 6.90 11.89 4.15
N SER A 213 6.27 11.88 2.98
CA SER A 213 6.16 13.04 2.10
C SER A 213 4.70 13.30 1.71
N ILE A 214 4.13 14.44 2.12
CA ILE A 214 2.70 14.73 1.93
C ILE A 214 2.51 16.13 1.33
N GLY A 215 1.73 16.22 0.26
CA GLY A 215 1.38 17.48 -0.41
C GLY A 215 1.85 17.49 -1.86
N GLU A 216 2.65 18.48 -2.23
CA GLU A 216 3.14 18.64 -3.60
C GLU A 216 4.68 18.72 -3.64
N LEU A 217 5.32 17.85 -4.41
CA LEU A 217 6.74 17.89 -4.74
C LEU A 217 7.68 17.85 -3.52
N ASN A 218 7.26 17.26 -2.40
CA ASN A 218 8.12 17.11 -1.22
C ASN A 218 9.07 15.92 -1.35
N THR A 219 10.26 16.04 -0.78
CA THR A 219 11.26 14.98 -0.70
C THR A 219 11.65 14.71 0.75
N ALA A 220 11.40 13.51 1.24
CA ALA A 220 11.89 13.00 2.51
C ALA A 220 12.91 11.90 2.22
N SER A 221 14.20 12.20 2.43
CA SER A 221 15.32 11.38 1.96
C SER A 221 16.19 10.79 3.06
N ALA A 222 15.83 11.02 4.32
CA ALA A 222 16.52 10.48 5.49
C ALA A 222 15.58 9.64 6.38
N SER A 223 16.17 8.77 7.21
CA SER A 223 15.38 7.87 8.08
C SER A 223 14.50 8.66 9.02
N ASP A 224 13.25 8.23 9.16
CA ASP A 224 12.28 8.84 10.08
C ASP A 224 12.04 10.34 9.80
N SER A 225 12.29 10.78 8.56
CA SER A 225 12.14 12.17 8.17
C SER A 225 10.77 12.45 7.56
N ILE A 226 10.23 13.65 7.83
CA ILE A 226 8.91 14.08 7.37
C ILE A 226 9.04 15.36 6.54
N ALA A 227 8.44 15.40 5.35
CA ALA A 227 8.37 16.57 4.49
C ALA A 227 6.90 16.83 4.10
N MET A 228 6.30 17.93 4.56
CA MET A 228 4.88 18.19 4.33
C MET A 228 4.58 19.62 3.86
N GLY A 229 3.83 19.73 2.76
CA GLY A 229 3.42 21.00 2.16
C GLY A 229 3.81 21.07 0.68
N TYR A 230 4.57 22.08 0.28
CA TYR A 230 5.00 22.28 -1.11
C TYR A 230 6.53 22.36 -1.22
N LYS A 231 7.15 21.47 -2.00
CA LYS A 231 8.59 21.49 -2.33
C LYS A 231 9.54 21.47 -1.12
N ASN A 232 9.15 20.84 -0.01
CA ASN A 232 10.05 20.71 1.15
C ASN A 232 11.07 19.58 0.96
N ASN A 233 12.25 19.74 1.56
CA ASN A 233 13.35 18.78 1.54
C ASN A 233 13.76 18.39 2.97
N SER A 234 13.31 17.23 3.43
CA SER A 234 13.69 16.69 4.73
C SER A 234 14.84 15.69 4.58
N ASN A 235 16.07 16.17 4.76
CA ASN A 235 17.31 15.49 4.35
C ASN A 235 18.14 14.94 5.52
N SER A 236 17.66 15.11 6.75
CA SER A 236 18.36 14.67 7.97
C SER A 236 17.50 13.68 8.76
N SER A 237 18.14 12.75 9.46
CA SER A 237 17.41 11.73 10.22
C SER A 237 16.58 12.38 11.33
N CYS A 238 15.40 11.81 11.59
CA CYS A 238 14.46 12.30 12.61
C CYS A 238 14.03 13.77 12.41
N SER A 239 14.19 14.33 11.21
CA SER A 239 13.89 15.74 10.95
C SER A 239 12.54 15.94 10.28
N ILE A 240 11.96 17.11 10.47
CA ILE A 240 10.63 17.47 9.98
C ILE A 240 10.72 18.81 9.24
N ALA A 241 10.32 18.84 7.97
CA ALA A 241 10.23 20.04 7.16
C ALA A 241 8.77 20.34 6.82
N LEU A 242 8.22 21.45 7.32
CA LEU A 242 6.83 21.85 7.12
C LEU A 242 6.71 23.20 6.40
N GLY A 243 5.81 23.28 5.43
CA GLY A 243 5.44 24.53 4.77
C GLY A 243 5.77 24.54 3.28
N CYS A 244 6.48 25.56 2.82
CA CYS A 244 6.83 25.77 1.42
C CYS A 244 8.36 25.85 1.31
N GLN A 245 9.01 25.03 0.50
CA GLN A 245 10.46 25.07 0.27
C GLN A 245 11.33 25.06 1.55
N SER A 246 10.87 24.42 2.63
CA SER A 246 11.67 24.22 3.84
C SER A 246 12.77 23.19 3.59
N LYS A 247 13.90 23.31 4.28
CA LYS A 247 15.00 22.34 4.24
C LYS A 247 15.52 22.03 5.64
N THR A 248 15.64 20.75 5.97
CA THR A 248 16.37 20.31 7.16
C THR A 248 17.79 19.89 6.78
N SER A 249 18.74 20.16 7.67
CA SER A 249 20.15 19.82 7.52
C SER A 249 20.78 19.25 8.80
N LEU A 250 20.01 19.22 9.90
CA LEU A 250 20.47 18.76 11.21
C LEU A 250 19.56 17.64 11.73
N TRP A 251 20.15 16.74 12.53
CA TRP A 251 19.41 15.65 13.18
C TRP A 251 18.34 16.22 14.12
N GLY A 252 17.12 15.67 14.07
CA GLY A 252 16.03 16.11 14.95
C GLY A 252 15.46 17.50 14.67
N GLN A 253 15.91 18.18 13.60
CA GLN A 253 15.47 19.54 13.27
C GLN A 253 14.00 19.58 12.85
N LEU A 254 13.21 20.46 13.47
CA LEU A 254 11.89 20.87 12.98
C LEU A 254 12.00 22.21 12.28
N THR A 255 11.98 22.21 10.96
CA THR A 255 11.96 23.43 10.14
C THR A 255 10.53 23.83 9.83
N LEU A 256 10.21 25.11 10.04
CA LEU A 256 8.94 25.71 9.70
C LEU A 256 9.17 26.80 8.66
N GLN A 257 8.34 26.80 7.60
CA GLN A 257 8.21 27.88 6.62
C GLN A 257 9.53 28.27 5.96
N GLY A 258 9.87 27.59 4.85
CA GLY A 258 10.74 28.16 3.84
C GLY A 258 9.98 29.25 3.07
N ASP A 259 10.70 30.18 2.45
CA ASP A 259 10.10 31.06 1.46
C ASP A 259 10.16 30.45 0.06
N ASN A 260 9.36 30.97 -0.87
CA ASN A 260 9.37 30.53 -2.26
C ASN A 260 10.53 31.16 -3.06
N TYR A 261 11.49 31.83 -2.39
CA TYR A 261 12.46 32.71 -3.02
C TYR A 261 13.82 32.02 -3.12
N ASN A 262 14.31 31.82 -4.34
CA ASN A 262 15.66 31.32 -4.62
C ASN A 262 16.05 29.95 -4.03
N GLY A 263 15.07 29.09 -3.73
CA GLY A 263 15.27 27.67 -3.47
C GLY A 263 15.25 27.28 -1.99
N ALA A 264 15.12 25.97 -1.76
CA ALA A 264 14.81 25.47 -0.43
C ALA A 264 15.89 25.74 0.62
N GLY A 265 15.46 26.22 1.79
CA GLY A 265 16.32 26.44 2.95
C GLY A 265 17.10 27.75 2.98
N LYS A 266 16.76 28.72 2.12
CA LYS A 266 17.42 30.04 2.10
C LYS A 266 16.94 30.94 3.23
N PHE A 267 15.64 31.00 3.46
CA PHE A 267 15.03 31.77 4.54
C PHE A 267 14.09 30.84 5.28
N GLN A 268 14.39 30.54 6.54
CA GLN A 268 13.58 29.61 7.33
C GLN A 268 13.75 29.87 8.82
N GLN A 269 12.83 29.33 9.60
CA GLN A 269 13.04 29.16 11.04
C GLN A 269 13.03 27.67 11.39
N PHE A 270 13.70 27.32 12.48
CA PHE A 270 13.65 25.95 12.99
C PHE A 270 13.73 25.90 14.52
N LEU A 271 13.23 24.79 15.04
CA LEU A 271 13.36 24.36 16.42
C LEU A 271 14.26 23.12 16.46
N ILE A 272 15.16 23.07 17.43
CA ILE A 272 16.08 21.95 17.61
C ILE A 272 16.59 21.87 19.05
N ASN A 273 16.88 20.68 19.55
CA ASN A 273 17.37 20.50 20.91
C ASN A 273 18.78 19.91 20.91
N THR A 274 19.61 20.31 21.87
CA THR A 274 20.82 19.57 22.26
C THR A 274 20.67 19.11 23.71
N SER A 275 21.31 17.99 24.06
CA SER A 275 21.23 17.42 25.40
C SER A 275 22.55 16.78 25.82
N GLY A 276 22.68 16.50 27.12
CA GLY A 276 23.88 15.93 27.71
C GLY A 276 23.75 15.75 29.23
N VAL A 277 24.75 15.12 29.85
CA VAL A 277 24.78 14.85 31.28
C VAL A 277 26.15 15.21 31.85
N THR A 278 26.18 15.92 32.97
CA THR A 278 27.41 16.13 33.74
C THR A 278 27.35 15.38 35.07
N SER A 279 28.50 14.93 35.54
CA SER A 279 28.68 14.28 36.85
C SER A 279 29.80 14.91 37.69
N ASN A 280 30.42 15.95 37.14
CA ASN A 280 31.52 16.68 37.75
C ASN A 280 31.58 18.14 37.28
N SER A 281 32.58 18.88 37.77
CA SER A 281 32.81 20.29 37.47
C SER A 281 33.58 20.55 36.18
N THR A 282 33.70 19.55 35.31
CA THR A 282 34.30 19.74 33.98
C THR A 282 33.21 20.18 33.01
N SER A 283 33.49 21.23 32.24
CA SER A 283 32.61 21.69 31.17
C SER A 283 32.43 20.62 30.09
N GLN A 284 31.19 20.42 29.64
CA GLN A 284 30.84 19.47 28.58
C GLN A 284 29.95 20.12 27.53
N GLU A 285 30.13 19.74 26.27
CA GLU A 285 29.28 20.16 25.15
C GLU A 285 27.96 19.35 25.14
N LEU A 286 26.86 20.03 24.80
CA LEU A 286 25.57 19.39 24.53
C LEU A 286 25.45 19.07 23.03
N PHE A 287 24.95 17.88 22.69
CA PHE A 287 24.85 17.39 21.31
C PHE A 287 23.39 17.12 20.90
N LEU A 288 23.12 17.17 19.60
CA LEU A 288 21.81 16.90 19.01
C LEU A 288 21.31 15.48 19.32
N ASP A 289 22.21 14.49 19.25
CA ASP A 289 21.96 13.09 19.55
C ASP A 289 22.37 12.70 20.99
N GLY A 290 22.75 13.68 21.81
CA GLY A 290 23.30 13.46 23.15
C GLY A 290 24.71 12.84 23.17
N ASN A 291 25.42 12.80 22.04
CA ASN A 291 26.74 12.17 21.96
C ASN A 291 27.76 12.94 21.08
N SER A 292 27.46 13.17 19.79
CA SER A 292 28.47 13.66 18.85
C SER A 292 27.95 14.58 17.73
N LEU A 293 26.65 14.57 17.45
CA LEU A 293 26.08 15.39 16.39
C LEU A 293 25.94 16.84 16.85
N ARG A 294 26.58 17.76 16.14
CA ARG A 294 26.62 19.19 16.46
C ARG A 294 25.58 20.00 15.71
N LEU A 295 25.23 21.16 16.27
CA LEU A 295 24.43 22.18 15.60
C LEU A 295 25.30 22.95 14.60
N ILE A 296 25.55 22.31 13.45
CA ILE A 296 26.37 22.87 12.37
C ILE A 296 25.70 24.10 11.74
N VAL A 297 26.47 25.17 11.57
CA VAL A 297 26.13 26.37 10.81
C VAL A 297 26.68 26.22 9.40
N SER A 298 25.78 25.94 8.45
CA SER A 298 26.18 25.77 7.04
C SER A 298 26.92 26.98 6.49
N ILE A 299 27.84 26.78 5.53
CA ILE A 299 28.57 27.87 4.90
C ILE A 299 27.62 28.96 4.36
N ASN A 300 28.03 30.22 4.51
CA ASN A 300 27.27 31.41 4.13
C ASN A 300 25.86 31.46 4.75
N THR A 301 25.76 31.02 6.00
CA THR A 301 24.52 31.02 6.78
C THR A 301 24.70 31.78 8.07
N THR A 302 23.67 32.52 8.45
CA THR A 302 23.60 33.19 9.74
C THR A 302 22.37 32.71 10.50
N TYR A 303 22.56 32.42 11.78
CA TYR A 303 21.51 32.10 12.73
C TYR A 303 21.35 33.24 13.72
N LEU A 304 20.13 33.74 13.86
CA LEU A 304 19.69 34.45 15.06
C LEU A 304 19.04 33.41 15.97
N PHE A 305 19.49 33.29 17.20
CA PHE A 305 19.02 32.25 18.11
C PHE A 305 18.52 32.80 19.44
N LYS A 306 17.55 32.10 20.01
CA LYS A 306 17.21 32.11 21.43
C LYS A 306 17.27 30.67 21.95
N ILE A 307 17.88 30.48 23.11
CA ILE A 307 18.05 29.16 23.72
C ILE A 307 17.47 29.20 25.13
N LEU A 308 16.58 28.26 25.43
CA LEU A 308 16.15 27.97 26.79
C LEU A 308 16.91 26.72 27.25
N LEU A 309 17.69 26.86 28.32
CA LEU A 309 18.53 25.80 28.85
C LEU A 309 18.07 25.42 30.26
N LEU A 310 17.89 24.13 30.49
CA LEU A 310 17.49 23.55 31.77
C LEU A 310 18.51 22.51 32.21
N GLY A 311 18.99 22.63 33.44
CA GLY A 311 19.71 21.61 34.19
C GLY A 311 18.86 21.10 35.33
N HIS A 312 18.64 19.79 35.36
CA HIS A 312 17.90 19.10 36.41
C HIS A 312 18.82 18.15 37.17
N GLY A 313 19.07 18.44 38.44
CA GLY A 313 19.76 17.50 39.32
C GLY A 313 18.90 16.28 39.58
N THR A 314 19.45 15.10 39.35
CA THR A 314 18.71 13.83 39.51
C THR A 314 18.84 13.25 40.92
N ASP A 315 19.91 13.62 41.63
CA ASP A 315 20.23 13.13 42.98
C ASP A 315 19.93 14.18 44.08
N ASN A 316 19.35 15.33 43.71
CA ASN A 316 19.02 16.44 44.59
C ASN A 316 17.80 17.21 44.06
N ALA A 317 17.44 18.30 44.74
CA ALA A 317 16.37 19.19 44.29
C ALA A 317 16.91 20.42 43.53
N ASP A 318 18.18 20.40 43.12
CA ASP A 318 18.84 21.54 42.50
C ASP A 318 18.45 21.65 41.01
N VAL A 319 18.24 22.88 40.57
CA VAL A 319 17.84 23.22 39.21
C VAL A 319 18.59 24.47 38.76
N ALA A 320 18.99 24.49 37.49
CA ALA A 320 19.50 25.68 36.83
C ALA A 320 18.74 25.93 35.52
N CYS A 321 18.32 27.17 35.29
CA CYS A 321 17.58 27.59 34.12
C CYS A 321 18.20 28.87 33.57
N TYR A 322 18.57 28.85 32.29
CA TYR A 322 19.19 29.98 31.61
C TYR A 322 18.45 30.31 30.31
N GLU A 323 18.44 31.59 29.94
CA GLU A 323 18.09 32.04 28.59
C GLU A 323 19.32 32.64 27.93
N PHE A 324 19.64 32.19 26.72
CA PHE A 324 20.66 32.80 25.87
C PHE A 324 20.02 33.43 24.63
N SER A 325 20.56 34.55 24.18
CA SER A 325 20.18 35.18 22.90
C SER A 325 21.40 35.74 22.20
N GLY A 326 21.53 35.48 20.90
CA GLY A 326 22.70 35.90 20.13
C GLY A 326 22.59 35.57 18.65
N ALA A 327 23.67 35.82 17.92
CA ALA A 327 23.79 35.46 16.53
C ALA A 327 25.13 34.78 16.25
N ILE A 328 25.13 33.83 15.33
CA ILE A 328 26.33 33.14 14.82
C ILE A 328 26.28 33.14 13.30
N SER A 329 27.43 33.31 12.66
CA SER A 329 27.53 33.32 11.20
C SER A 329 28.72 32.48 10.75
N ASN A 330 28.49 31.66 9.73
CA ASN A 330 29.54 31.02 8.95
C ASN A 330 29.71 31.80 7.64
N ARG A 331 30.77 32.59 7.52
CA ARG A 331 31.07 33.40 6.33
C ARG A 331 32.23 32.77 5.58
N ALA A 332 31.93 32.16 4.43
CA ALA A 332 32.92 31.50 3.57
C ALA A 332 33.79 30.45 4.28
N GLY A 333 33.25 29.74 5.28
CA GLY A 333 33.95 28.70 6.04
C GLY A 333 34.61 29.21 7.33
N THR A 334 34.30 30.44 7.75
CA THR A 334 34.72 30.97 9.05
C THR A 334 33.48 31.19 9.92
N THR A 335 33.38 30.45 11.01
CA THR A 335 32.26 30.45 11.94
C THR A 335 32.59 31.24 13.22
N ALA A 336 31.80 32.26 13.51
CA ALA A 336 31.98 33.11 14.69
C ALA A 336 30.66 33.65 15.25
N ILE A 337 30.63 33.91 16.57
CA ILE A 337 29.58 34.71 17.20
C ILE A 337 29.63 36.13 16.63
N VAL A 338 28.47 36.65 16.24
CA VAL A 338 28.32 38.03 15.77
C VAL A 338 27.90 38.91 16.95
N GLY A 339 28.83 39.74 17.42
CA GLY A 339 28.63 40.55 18.62
C GLY A 339 28.83 39.74 19.90
N THR A 340 27.88 39.81 20.83
CA THR A 340 27.95 39.14 22.13
C THR A 340 26.71 38.29 22.37
N VAL A 341 26.88 37.11 22.97
CA VAL A 341 25.74 36.34 23.49
C VAL A 341 25.28 36.95 24.80
N SER A 342 23.98 37.28 24.89
CA SER A 342 23.35 37.65 26.15
C SER A 342 22.98 36.39 26.92
N LYS A 343 23.34 36.34 28.20
CA LYS A 343 22.95 35.29 29.14
C LYS A 343 22.09 35.90 30.24
N ASN A 344 20.93 35.29 30.47
CA ASN A 344 20.04 35.61 31.58
C ASN A 344 19.89 34.38 32.49
N ILE A 345 20.21 34.55 33.77
CA ILE A 345 20.02 33.51 34.79
C ILE A 345 18.58 33.61 35.29
N ILE A 346 17.75 32.62 34.98
CA ILE A 346 16.35 32.58 35.42
C ILE A 346 16.27 31.93 36.80
N VAL A 347 16.94 30.79 36.95
CA VAL A 347 17.04 30.03 38.21
C VAL A 347 18.45 29.46 38.30
N GLU A 348 19.07 29.49 39.47
CA GLU A 348 20.32 28.79 39.75
C GLU A 348 20.34 28.49 41.25
N THR A 349 20.01 27.26 41.63
CA THR A 349 19.99 26.87 43.05
C THR A 349 21.37 26.46 43.57
N ASP A 350 22.27 26.07 42.66
CA ASP A 350 23.67 25.75 42.93
C ASP A 350 24.56 26.66 42.08
N SER A 351 25.29 27.58 42.72
CA SER A 351 26.14 28.57 42.05
C SER A 351 27.40 27.98 41.40
N THR A 352 27.64 26.67 41.55
CA THR A 352 28.73 25.98 40.85
C THR A 352 28.32 25.48 39.47
N TRP A 353 27.01 25.43 39.20
CA TRP A 353 26.52 25.04 37.88
C TRP A 353 26.56 26.24 36.97
N ASP A 354 26.94 26.00 35.72
CA ASP A 354 27.07 27.08 34.76
C ASP A 354 26.82 26.60 33.34
N ALA A 355 26.55 27.55 32.44
CA ALA A 355 26.42 27.28 31.01
C ALA A 355 26.93 28.45 30.17
N ASP A 356 27.45 28.14 28.98
CA ASP A 356 27.95 29.13 28.02
C ASP A 356 27.65 28.71 26.57
N VAL A 357 27.63 29.70 25.67
CA VAL A 357 27.35 29.51 24.25
C VAL A 357 28.44 30.16 23.41
N THR A 358 29.13 29.36 22.62
CA THR A 358 30.30 29.78 21.83
C THR A 358 30.20 29.32 20.39
N ALA A 359 31.07 29.86 19.53
CA ALA A 359 31.27 29.36 18.18
C ALA A 359 32.49 28.44 18.13
N ASP A 360 32.37 27.33 17.40
CA ASP A 360 33.49 26.47 17.03
C ASP A 360 33.77 26.61 15.53
N ASP A 361 34.85 27.32 15.21
CA ASP A 361 35.29 27.57 13.83
C ASP A 361 35.88 26.32 13.17
N THR A 362 36.40 25.36 13.94
CA THR A 362 37.00 24.14 13.39
C THR A 362 35.92 23.20 12.87
N ASN A 363 34.78 23.15 13.55
CA ASN A 363 33.66 22.27 13.20
C ASN A 363 32.45 23.02 12.64
N ASP A 364 32.56 24.33 12.42
CA ASP A 364 31.48 25.20 11.96
C ASP A 364 30.19 25.06 12.80
N ALA A 365 30.29 25.09 14.13
CA ALA A 365 29.16 24.78 15.02
C ALA A 365 28.82 25.90 16.02
N LEU A 366 27.52 26.00 16.34
CA LEU A 366 27.06 26.67 17.56
C LEU A 366 27.18 25.66 18.71
N VAL A 367 28.01 25.99 19.69
CA VAL A 367 28.33 25.11 20.82
C VAL A 367 27.66 25.63 22.07
N VAL A 368 26.94 24.74 22.76
CA VAL A 368 26.43 24.98 24.10
C VAL A 368 27.22 24.11 25.05
N THR A 369 27.86 24.72 26.04
CA THR A 369 28.55 23.99 27.11
C THR A 369 27.86 24.17 28.45
N VAL A 370 27.92 23.14 29.28
CA VAL A 370 27.38 23.12 30.63
C VAL A 370 28.44 22.60 31.60
N THR A 371 28.46 23.15 32.80
CA THR A 371 29.34 22.74 33.89
C THR A 371 28.48 22.34 35.07
N GLY A 372 28.71 21.14 35.60
CA GLY A 372 28.03 20.64 36.79
C GLY A 372 28.88 20.78 38.06
N ALA A 373 28.64 19.90 39.02
CA ALA A 373 29.44 19.79 40.23
C ALA A 373 29.89 18.35 40.47
N SER A 374 31.06 18.18 41.11
CA SER A 374 31.62 16.87 41.47
C SER A 374 30.62 16.04 42.27
N GLY A 375 30.29 14.84 41.77
CA GLY A 375 29.42 13.89 42.47
C GLY A 375 27.93 14.17 42.37
N LYS A 376 27.49 15.09 41.49
CA LYS A 376 26.08 15.35 41.20
C LYS A 376 25.78 15.01 39.74
N ASN A 377 24.82 14.12 39.47
CA ASN A 377 24.35 13.86 38.11
C ASN A 377 23.28 14.86 37.69
N ILE A 378 23.52 15.56 36.59
CA ILE A 378 22.66 16.65 36.12
C ILE A 378 22.31 16.41 34.67
N TYR A 379 21.01 16.37 34.38
CA TYR A 379 20.51 16.19 33.02
C TYR A 379 20.25 17.56 32.42
N TRP A 380 20.86 17.81 31.26
CA TRP A 380 20.83 19.09 30.59
C TRP A 380 20.09 18.99 29.26
N GLU A 381 19.22 19.95 29.01
CA GLU A 381 18.54 20.14 27.72
C GLU A 381 18.58 21.62 27.33
N ALA A 382 18.95 21.88 26.09
CA ALA A 382 18.91 23.20 25.49
C ALA A 382 17.96 23.18 24.28
N ALA A 383 16.85 23.90 24.38
CA ALA A 383 15.89 24.09 23.29
C ALA A 383 16.23 25.37 22.52
N HIS A 384 16.49 25.24 21.23
CA HIS A 384 16.92 26.34 20.36
C HIS A 384 15.76 26.74 19.45
N TRP A 385 15.46 28.03 19.42
CA TRP A 385 14.66 28.63 18.37
C TRP A 385 15.55 29.51 17.50
N VAL A 386 15.61 29.18 16.22
CA VAL A 386 16.53 29.80 15.27
C VAL A 386 15.76 30.41 14.10
N ALA A 387 16.08 31.65 13.77
CA ALA A 387 15.82 32.22 12.46
C ALA A 387 17.11 32.13 11.62
N GLN A 388 17.00 31.56 10.43
CA GLN A 388 18.10 31.28 9.52
C GLN A 388 17.96 32.09 8.23
N VAL A 389 19.09 32.65 7.79
CA VAL A 389 19.26 33.15 6.41
C VAL A 389 20.54 32.59 5.81
N SER A 390 20.44 32.02 4.62
CA SER A 390 21.55 31.48 3.83
C SER A 390 21.61 32.15 2.46
N SER A 391 22.79 32.55 2.00
CA SER A 391 22.98 33.14 0.65
C SER A 391 23.25 32.10 -0.43
#